data_AF-A0A9N7KX07-F1
#
_entry.id   AF-A0A9N7KX07-F1
#
_cell.length_a   1.000
_cell.length_b   1.000
_cell.length_c   1.000
_cell.angle_alpha   90.00
_cell.angle_beta   90.00
_cell.angle_gamma   90.00
#
_symmetry.space_group_name_H-M   'P 1'
#
loop_
_entity.id
_entity.type
_entity.pdbx_description
1 polymer ?
#
loop_
_entity_poly.entity_id
_entity_poly.type
_entity_poly.pdbx_seq_one_letter_code
_entity_poly.pdbx_strand_id
1 'polypeptide(L)'
;MKVEALKRESFYGPAAATTFGAANRLLSFLQHNAAILVDYARARRAGRRISTAPAESVMNHLITRRLSKRQQMRWSINGAHYLLEARVELLDGKLEEQFICKYPHFRSP
;
A
#
# COMPACT_ATOMS: atom_id res chain seq x y z
N MET A 1 -27.65 -26.33 31.14
CA MET A 1 -27.96 -24.88 31.11
C MET A 1 -26.83 -24.01 31.68
N LYS A 2 -26.48 -24.02 32.98
CA LYS A 2 -25.40 -23.15 33.53
C LYS A 2 -23.97 -23.55 33.12
N VAL A 3 -23.71 -24.83 32.88
CA VAL A 3 -22.36 -25.37 32.63
C VAL A 3 -21.84 -25.08 31.21
N GLU A 4 -22.74 -24.95 30.23
CA GLU A 4 -22.37 -24.59 28.85
C GLU A 4 -22.07 -23.10 28.68
N ALA A 5 -22.72 -22.23 29.47
CA ALA A 5 -22.46 -20.80 29.46
C ALA A 5 -21.05 -20.47 29.98
N LEU A 6 -20.63 -21.10 31.07
CA LEU A 6 -19.27 -20.99 31.63
C LEU A 6 -18.18 -21.52 30.68
N LYS A 7 -18.48 -22.57 29.89
CA LYS A 7 -17.55 -23.08 28.87
C LYS A 7 -17.38 -22.12 27.69
N ARG A 8 -18.42 -21.39 27.28
CA ARG A 8 -18.33 -20.38 26.21
C ARG A 8 -17.47 -19.19 26.65
N GLU A 9 -17.65 -18.70 27.87
CA GLU A 9 -16.85 -17.59 28.42
C GLU A 9 -15.35 -17.96 28.54
N SER A 10 -15.05 -19.20 28.95
CA SER A 10 -13.67 -19.70 29.07
C SER A 10 -12.97 -19.88 27.71
N PHE A 11 -13.71 -20.27 26.65
CA PHE A 11 -13.13 -20.52 25.34
C PHE A 11 -12.83 -19.24 24.55
N TYR A 12 -13.67 -18.20 24.71
CA TYR A 12 -13.44 -16.89 24.08
C TYR A 12 -12.62 -15.92 24.95
N GLY A 13 -12.41 -16.16 26.24
CA GLY A 13 -11.68 -15.25 27.15
C GLY A 13 -10.31 -14.76 26.63
N PRO A 14 -9.42 -15.64 26.12
CA PRO A 14 -8.14 -15.23 25.55
C PRO A 14 -8.28 -14.44 24.24
N ALA A 15 -9.23 -14.85 23.38
CA ALA A 15 -9.55 -14.16 22.14
C ALA A 15 -10.19 -12.78 22.41
N ALA A 16 -11.03 -12.67 23.43
CA ALA A 16 -11.74 -11.48 23.87
C ALA A 16 -10.79 -10.42 24.44
N ALA A 17 -9.85 -10.82 25.30
CA ALA A 17 -8.79 -9.94 25.80
C ALA A 17 -7.88 -9.44 24.66
N THR A 18 -7.58 -10.32 23.69
CA THR A 18 -6.81 -9.97 22.49
C THR A 18 -7.59 -8.99 21.59
N THR A 19 -8.90 -9.20 21.41
CA THR A 19 -9.76 -8.30 20.64
C THR A 19 -9.97 -6.95 21.32
N PHE A 20 -10.09 -6.91 22.65
CA PHE A 20 -10.21 -5.66 23.39
C PHE A 20 -8.93 -4.83 23.27
N GLY A 21 -7.76 -5.45 23.47
CA GLY A 21 -6.47 -4.80 23.26
C GLY A 21 -6.26 -4.34 21.82
N ALA A 22 -6.66 -5.16 20.83
CA ALA A 22 -6.61 -4.80 19.41
C ALA A 22 -7.55 -3.64 19.07
N ALA A 23 -8.79 -3.65 19.59
CA ALA A 23 -9.77 -2.60 19.41
C ALA A 23 -9.30 -1.28 20.02
N ASN A 24 -8.67 -1.31 21.20
CA ASN A 24 -8.15 -0.11 21.83
C ASN A 24 -6.96 0.48 21.04
N ARG A 25 -6.06 -0.38 20.53
CA ARG A 25 -4.98 0.05 19.63
C ARG A 25 -5.52 0.64 18.33
N LEU A 26 -6.54 0.02 17.74
CA LEU A 26 -7.20 0.54 16.54
C LEU A 26 -7.86 1.89 16.81
N LEU A 27 -8.60 2.03 17.91
CA LEU A 27 -9.23 3.28 18.29
C LEU A 27 -8.19 4.40 18.45
N SER A 28 -7.11 4.12 19.20
CA SER A 28 -6.01 5.07 19.37
C SER A 28 -5.39 5.44 18.02
N PHE A 29 -5.12 4.48 17.14
CA PHE A 29 -4.63 4.75 15.79
C PHE A 29 -5.59 5.66 15.00
N LEU A 30 -6.88 5.37 15.01
CA LEU A 30 -7.88 6.15 14.29
C LEU A 30 -7.98 7.58 14.84
N GLN A 31 -7.93 7.76 16.16
CA GLN A 31 -7.97 9.08 16.79
C GLN A 31 -6.75 9.92 16.42
N HIS A 32 -5.54 9.35 16.51
CA HIS A 32 -4.31 10.07 16.19
C HIS A 32 -4.18 10.42 14.69
N ASN A 33 -4.72 9.56 13.82
CA ASN A 33 -4.59 9.72 12.38
C ASN A 33 -5.86 10.30 11.72
N ALA A 34 -6.86 10.72 12.49
CA ALA A 34 -8.16 11.14 11.96
C ALA A 34 -8.07 12.21 10.85
N ALA A 35 -7.14 13.15 10.98
CA ALA A 35 -6.92 14.22 10.01
C ALA A 35 -6.36 13.75 8.66
N ILE A 36 -5.69 12.58 8.63
CA ILE A 36 -5.06 12.02 7.42
C ILE A 36 -5.82 10.80 6.88
N LEU A 37 -6.87 10.35 7.55
CA LEU A 37 -7.69 9.24 7.07
C LEU A 37 -8.42 9.62 5.78
N VAL A 38 -8.29 8.77 4.77
CA VAL A 38 -8.96 8.95 3.49
C VAL A 38 -10.44 8.59 3.63
N ASP A 39 -11.34 9.50 3.24
CA ASP A 39 -12.77 9.22 3.15
C ASP A 39 -13.08 8.35 1.93
N TYR A 40 -12.87 7.04 2.11
CA TYR A 40 -13.16 6.02 1.11
C TYR A 40 -14.65 5.95 0.74
N ALA A 41 -15.56 6.34 1.64
CA ALA A 41 -16.99 6.36 1.36
C ALA A 41 -17.35 7.48 0.37
N ARG A 42 -16.75 8.66 0.51
CA ARG A 42 -16.85 9.75 -0.46
C ARG A 42 -16.16 9.40 -1.77
N ALA A 43 -14.97 8.80 -1.74
CA ALA A 43 -14.29 8.34 -2.93
C ALA A 43 -15.14 7.33 -3.72
N ARG A 44 -15.79 6.38 -3.02
CA ARG A 44 -16.73 5.41 -3.59
C ARG A 44 -17.93 6.08 -4.24
N ARG A 45 -18.59 7.01 -3.53
CA ARG A 45 -19.73 7.76 -4.06
C ARG A 45 -19.36 8.61 -5.28
N ALA A 46 -18.12 9.08 -5.36
CA ALA A 46 -17.61 9.83 -6.49
C ALA A 46 -17.07 8.95 -7.65
N GLY A 47 -17.22 7.61 -7.57
CA GLY A 47 -16.71 6.69 -8.59
C GLY A 47 -15.19 6.63 -8.71
N ARG A 48 -14.45 7.17 -7.73
CA ARG A 48 -12.98 7.14 -7.72
C ARG A 48 -12.51 5.76 -7.29
N ARG A 49 -11.31 5.36 -7.72
CA ARG A 49 -10.70 4.11 -7.27
C ARG A 49 -10.46 4.14 -5.75
N ILE A 50 -11.09 3.22 -5.03
CA ILE A 50 -11.10 3.19 -3.55
C ILE A 50 -9.97 2.31 -3.02
N SER A 51 -9.53 1.31 -3.81
CA SER A 51 -8.56 0.32 -3.38
C SER A 51 -7.25 0.41 -4.17
N THR A 52 -6.16 0.57 -3.42
CA THR A 52 -4.78 0.38 -3.84
C THR A 52 -4.38 -1.09 -3.82
N ALA A 53 -5.21 -2.01 -3.31
CA ALA A 53 -4.85 -3.42 -3.11
C ALA A 53 -4.28 -4.12 -4.37
N PRO A 54 -4.80 -3.90 -5.60
CA PRO A 54 -4.17 -4.47 -6.79
C PRO A 54 -2.77 -3.90 -7.06
N ALA A 55 -2.58 -2.60 -6.84
CA ALA A 55 -1.27 -1.95 -7.00
C ALA A 55 -0.29 -2.44 -5.92
N GLU A 56 -0.74 -2.52 -4.66
CA GLU A 56 0.04 -3.05 -3.54
C GLU A 56 0.45 -4.50 -3.75
N SER A 57 -0.47 -5.36 -4.22
CA SER A 57 -0.20 -6.77 -4.51
C SER A 57 0.87 -6.92 -5.61
N VAL A 58 0.72 -6.16 -6.71
CA VAL A 58 1.70 -6.15 -7.81
C VAL A 58 3.05 -5.63 -7.33
N MET A 59 3.06 -4.55 -6.54
CA MET A 59 4.29 -3.98 -5.97
C MET A 59 4.98 -4.98 -5.04
N ASN A 60 4.24 -5.65 -4.16
CA ASN A 60 4.79 -6.65 -3.25
C ASN A 60 5.43 -7.81 -4.02
N HIS A 61 4.77 -8.29 -5.08
CA HIS A 61 5.33 -9.31 -5.97
C HIS A 61 6.61 -8.82 -6.68
N LEU A 62 6.59 -7.61 -7.24
CA LEU A 62 7.74 -7.02 -7.93
C LEU A 62 8.93 -6.82 -7.01
N ILE A 63 8.73 -6.26 -5.82
CA ILE A 63 9.76 -6.06 -4.80
C ILE A 63 10.37 -7.41 -4.40
N THR A 64 9.52 -8.40 -4.11
CA THR A 64 9.98 -9.75 -3.76
C THR A 64 10.79 -10.37 -4.90
N ARG A 65 10.39 -10.17 -6.15
CA ARG A 65 11.07 -10.73 -7.31
C ARG A 65 12.35 -9.99 -7.71
N ARG A 66 12.44 -8.67 -7.51
CA ARG A 66 13.51 -7.80 -8.05
C ARG A 66 14.46 -7.22 -7.01
N LEU A 67 14.08 -7.19 -5.73
CA LEU A 67 14.90 -6.62 -4.65
C LEU A 67 15.35 -7.65 -3.61
N SER A 68 14.76 -8.85 -3.59
CA SER A 68 15.20 -9.91 -2.68
C SER A 68 16.57 -10.49 -3.06
N LYS A 69 17.32 -10.93 -2.04
CA LYS A 69 18.75 -11.30 -2.16
C LYS A 69 19.04 -12.53 -3.04
N ARG A 70 18.03 -13.27 -3.51
CA ARG A 70 18.21 -14.56 -4.22
C ARG A 70 17.90 -14.51 -5.72
N GLN A 71 17.72 -13.34 -6.32
CA GLN A 71 17.38 -13.20 -7.75
C GLN A 71 18.46 -12.53 -8.60
N GLN A 72 18.54 -12.91 -9.88
CA GLN A 72 19.59 -12.50 -10.84
C GLN A 72 19.49 -11.02 -11.28
N MET A 73 18.32 -10.38 -11.17
CA MET A 73 18.17 -8.94 -11.43
C MET A 73 17.85 -8.22 -10.13
N ARG A 74 18.91 -7.93 -9.35
CA ARG A 74 18.80 -7.13 -8.13
C ARG A 74 18.89 -5.66 -8.51
N TRP A 75 17.76 -4.95 -8.44
CA TRP A 75 17.79 -3.50 -8.67
C TRP A 75 18.36 -2.78 -7.44
N SER A 76 19.11 -1.71 -7.69
CA SER A 76 19.40 -0.76 -6.61
C SER A 76 18.13 0.02 -6.29
N ILE A 77 18.02 0.55 -5.06
CA ILE A 77 16.88 1.39 -4.65
C ILE A 77 16.72 2.58 -5.61
N ASN A 78 17.84 3.24 -5.96
CA ASN A 78 17.86 4.35 -6.90
C ASN A 78 17.40 3.92 -8.31
N GLY A 79 17.86 2.76 -8.80
CA GLY A 79 17.44 2.25 -10.11
C GLY A 79 15.94 1.90 -10.16
N ALA A 80 15.39 1.33 -9.08
CA ALA A 80 13.96 1.08 -8.98
C ALA A 80 13.15 2.38 -8.92
N HIS A 81 13.66 3.40 -8.22
CA HIS A 81 13.05 4.72 -8.15
C HIS A 81 12.98 5.40 -9.52
N TYR A 82 14.10 5.47 -10.26
CA TYR A 82 14.12 6.06 -11.60
C TYR A 82 13.24 5.30 -12.60
N LEU A 83 13.14 3.97 -12.48
CA LEU A 83 12.26 3.20 -13.34
C LEU A 83 10.77 3.46 -13.04
N LEU A 84 10.42 3.66 -11.77
CA LEU A 84 9.07 4.07 -11.38
C LEU A 84 8.75 5.45 -11.92
N GLU A 85 9.66 6.42 -11.76
CA GLU A 85 9.53 7.78 -12.28
C GLU A 85 9.32 7.76 -13.80
N ALA A 86 10.19 7.08 -14.55
CA ALA A 86 10.03 6.94 -16.00
C ALA A 86 8.70 6.27 -16.39
N ARG A 87 8.21 5.30 -15.60
CA ARG A 87 6.95 4.63 -15.87
C ARG A 87 5.74 5.54 -15.61
N VAL A 88 5.78 6.35 -14.56
CA VAL A 88 4.74 7.35 -14.24
C VAL A 88 4.71 8.41 -15.34
N GLU A 89 5.85 8.99 -15.68
CA GLU A 89 5.96 10.01 -16.73
C GLU A 89 5.49 9.48 -18.10
N LEU A 90 5.73 8.21 -18.40
CA LEU A 90 5.22 7.58 -19.61
C LEU A 90 3.69 7.45 -19.61
N LEU A 91 3.11 7.03 -18.48
CA LEU A 91 1.65 6.90 -18.33
C LEU A 91 0.95 8.26 -18.35
N ASP A 92 1.62 9.28 -17.83
CA ASP A 92 1.16 10.68 -17.84
C ASP A 92 1.41 11.38 -19.19
N GLY A 93 2.08 10.71 -20.15
CA GLY A 93 2.37 11.24 -21.48
C GLY A 93 3.48 12.31 -21.53
N LYS A 94 4.23 12.48 -20.44
CA LYS A 94 5.23 13.55 -20.24
C LYS A 94 6.68 13.08 -20.36
N LEU A 95 6.91 11.78 -20.53
CA LEU A 95 8.26 11.20 -20.55
C LEU A 95 9.19 11.91 -21.54
N GLU A 96 8.70 12.22 -22.74
CA GLU A 96 9.52 12.86 -23.78
C GLU A 96 9.92 14.29 -23.41
N GLU A 97 9.01 15.07 -22.84
CA GLU A 97 9.29 16.43 -22.34
C GLU A 97 10.35 16.42 -21.23
N GLN A 98 10.22 15.49 -20.27
CA GLN A 98 11.21 15.29 -19.20
C GLN A 98 12.58 14.91 -19.76
N PHE A 99 12.61 14.05 -20.79
CA PHE A 99 13.84 13.66 -21.47
C PHE A 99 14.50 14.83 -22.21
N ILE A 100 13.73 15.68 -22.90
CA ILE A 100 14.26 16.85 -23.60
C ILE A 100 14.82 17.88 -22.59
N CYS A 101 14.11 18.12 -21.48
CA CYS A 101 14.59 19.02 -20.43
C CYS A 101 15.94 18.57 -19.86
N LYS A 102 16.11 17.26 -19.65
CA LYS A 102 17.34 16.70 -19.10
C LYS A 102 18.45 16.50 -20.14
N TYR A 103 18.07 16.20 -21.37
CA TYR A 103 18.96 15.95 -22.50
C TYR A 103 18.49 16.78 -23.69
N PRO A 104 18.98 18.03 -23.84
CA PRO A 104 18.49 18.96 -24.87
C PRO A 104 18.62 18.46 -26.32
N HIS A 105 19.50 17.48 -26.56
CA HIS A 105 19.71 16.87 -27.87
C HIS A 105 18.88 15.60 -28.11
N PHE A 106 18.01 15.22 -27.17
CA PHE A 106 17.17 14.04 -27.30
C PHE A 106 16.21 14.22 -28.49
N ARG A 107 16.36 13.35 -29.50
CA ARG A 107 15.61 13.37 -30.78
C ARG A 107 15.82 14.62 -31.65
N SER A 108 16.90 15.36 -31.42
CA SER A 108 17.36 16.34 -32.41
C SER A 108 17.81 15.62 -33.69
N PRO A 109 17.60 16.20 -34.90
CA PRO A 109 18.03 15.64 -36.17
C PRO A 109 19.54 15.35 -36.25
#